data_AF-A0A2D6XLF6-F1
#
_entry.id   AF-A0A2D6XLF6-F1
#
_cell.length_a   1.000
_cell.length_b   1.000
_cell.length_c   1.000
_cell.angle_alpha   90.00
_cell.angle_beta   90.00
_cell.angle_gamma   90.00
#
_symmetry.space_group_name_H-M   'P 1'
#
loop_
_entity.id
_entity.type
_entity.pdbx_description
1 polymer ?
#
loop_
_entity_poly.entity_id
_entity_poly.type
_entity_poly.pdbx_seq_one_letter_code
_entity_poly.pdbx_strand_id
1 'polypeptide(L)' 'MTPKKRRELIDKLKELLRSKGYVEDKFGNFKMSEKLRYKFNPNALRKEVRLISGEWMRVRSGFYKDLVVTEEGKIQGMR' A
#
# COMPACT_ATOMS: atom_id res chain seq x y z
N MET A 1 -4.73 -13.20 11.64
CA MET A 1 -5.18 -13.29 10.23
C MET A 1 -4.50 -14.48 9.56
N THR A 2 -5.26 -15.31 8.85
CA THR A 2 -4.71 -16.48 8.14
C THR A 2 -3.92 -16.05 6.88
N PRO A 3 -3.00 -16.88 6.36
CA PRO A 3 -2.30 -16.59 5.11
C PRO A 3 -3.23 -16.34 3.92
N LYS A 4 -4.32 -17.12 3.80
CA LYS A 4 -5.34 -16.95 2.75
C LYS A 4 -5.99 -15.56 2.80
N LYS A 5 -6.50 -15.16 3.98
CA LYS A 5 -7.11 -13.83 4.18
C LYS A 5 -6.11 -12.69 3.92
N ARG A 6 -4.83 -12.88 4.25
CA ARG A 6 -3.77 -11.91 3.94
C ARG A 6 -3.61 -11.73 2.44
N ARG A 7 -3.54 -12.83 1.68
CA ARG A 7 -3.41 -12.78 0.21
C ARG A 7 -4.61 -12.07 -0.42
N GLU A 8 -5.82 -12.45 -0.05
CA GLU A 8 -7.06 -11.81 -0.55
C GLU A 8 -7.10 -10.30 -0.26
N LEU A 9 -6.66 -9.88 0.94
CA LEU A 9 -6.55 -8.47 1.29
C LEU A 9 -5.49 -7.74 0.43
N ILE A 10 -4.33 -8.35 0.21
CA ILE A 10 -3.28 -7.79 -0.63
C ILE A 10 -3.80 -7.61 -2.07
N ASP A 11 -4.47 -8.61 -2.63
CA ASP A 11 -5.02 -8.54 -3.99
C ASP A 11 -6.05 -7.41 -4.10
N LYS A 12 -6.98 -7.29 -3.14
CA LYS A 12 -7.92 -6.15 -3.05
C LYS A 12 -7.23 -4.80 -2.95
N LEU A 13 -6.16 -4.69 -2.16
CA LEU A 13 -5.38 -3.46 -2.06
C LEU A 13 -4.71 -3.10 -3.39
N LYS A 14 -4.17 -4.09 -4.11
CA LYS A 14 -3.56 -3.87 -5.43
C LYS A 14 -4.60 -3.39 -6.44
N GLU A 15 -5.76 -4.04 -6.52
CA GLU A 15 -6.86 -3.62 -7.39
C GLU A 15 -7.32 -2.20 -7.09
N LEU A 16 -7.49 -1.87 -5.81
CA LEU A 16 -7.85 -0.51 -5.37
C LEU A 16 -6.80 0.53 -5.77
N LEU A 17 -5.51 0.19 -5.68
CA LEU A 17 -4.45 1.10 -6.07
C LEU A 17 -4.44 1.30 -7.60
N ARG A 18 -4.65 0.25 -8.38
CA ARG A 18 -4.80 0.35 -9.86
C ARG A 18 -5.98 1.23 -10.24
N SER A 19 -7.14 1.06 -9.60
CA SER A 19 -8.33 1.88 -9.88
C SER A 19 -8.13 3.36 -9.53
N LYS A 20 -7.19 3.67 -8.64
CA LYS A 20 -6.77 5.03 -8.29
C LYS A 20 -5.61 5.56 -9.15
N GLY A 21 -5.21 4.84 -10.20
CA GLY A 21 -4.16 5.26 -11.11
C GLY A 21 -2.72 4.99 -10.63
N TYR A 22 -2.53 4.17 -9.59
CA TYR A 22 -1.19 3.71 -9.23
C TYR A 22 -0.72 2.59 -10.16
N VAL A 23 0.55 2.64 -10.54
CA VAL A 23 1.22 1.64 -11.38
C VAL A 23 2.13 0.76 -10.52
N GLU A 24 2.06 -0.56 -10.74
CA GLU A 24 2.91 -1.53 -10.07
C GLU A 24 4.33 -1.53 -10.69
N ASP A 25 5.36 -1.40 -9.87
CA ASP A 25 6.76 -1.51 -10.29
C ASP A 25 7.25 -2.97 -10.25
N LYS A 26 8.45 -3.22 -10.80
CA LYS A 26 9.07 -4.55 -10.83
C LYS A 26 9.30 -5.20 -9.46
N PHE A 27 9.20 -4.43 -8.38
CA PHE A 27 9.36 -4.91 -7.01
C PHE A 27 8.00 -5.13 -6.30
N GLY A 28 6.88 -4.97 -7.01
CA GLY A 28 5.53 -5.10 -6.47
C GLY A 28 5.07 -3.89 -5.63
N ASN A 29 5.75 -2.75 -5.71
CA ASN A 29 5.29 -1.50 -5.10
C ASN A 29 4.39 -0.75 -6.08
N PHE A 30 3.51 0.10 -5.55
CA PHE A 30 2.57 0.87 -6.35
C PHE A 30 2.92 2.35 -6.29
N LYS A 31 3.17 2.99 -7.42
CA LYS A 31 3.54 4.40 -7.52
C LYS A 31 2.49 5.18 -8.30
N MET A 32 2.17 6.39 -7.84
CA MET A 32 1.34 7.33 -8.61
C MET A 32 2.17 8.46 -9.21
N SER A 33 3.33 8.74 -8.60
CA SER A 33 4.32 9.66 -9.12
C SER A 33 5.70 9.28 -8.58
N GLU A 34 6.74 9.95 -9.06
CA GLU A 34 8.09 9.86 -8.49
C GLU A 34 8.17 10.26 -7.01
N LYS A 35 7.13 10.91 -6.47
CA LYS A 35 7.10 11.42 -5.10
C LYS A 35 6.28 10.57 -4.13
N LEU A 36 5.44 9.64 -4.60
CA LEU A 36 4.51 8.91 -3.74
C LEU A 36 4.37 7.44 -4.15
N ARG A 37 4.58 6.54 -3.17
CA ARG A 37 4.39 5.11 -3.36
C ARG A 37 3.72 4.41 -2.18
N TYR A 38 3.14 3.26 -2.49
CA TYR A 38 2.74 2.23 -1.55
C TYR A 38 3.70 1.05 -1.66
N LYS A 39 4.34 0.69 -0.54
CA LYS A 39 5.27 -0.44 -0.44
C LYS A 39 4.62 -1.59 0.32
N PHE A 40 4.53 -2.75 -0.35
CA PHE A 40 4.01 -3.98 0.22
C PHE A 40 5.15 -4.73 0.92
N ASN A 41 5.23 -4.61 2.25
CA ASN A 41 6.17 -5.40 3.04
C ASN A 41 5.52 -6.72 3.46
N PRO A 42 6.29 -7.72 3.96
CA PRO A 42 5.73 -9.01 4.37
C PRO A 42 4.58 -8.92 5.37
N ASN A 43 4.61 -7.92 6.27
CA ASN A 43 3.65 -7.80 7.39
C ASN A 43 2.78 -6.53 7.36
N ALA A 44 3.10 -5.56 6.50
CA ALA A 44 2.44 -4.26 6.52
C ALA A 44 2.46 -3.58 5.15
N LEU A 45 1.44 -2.76 4.92
CA LEU A 45 1.44 -1.77 3.85
C LEU A 45 2.07 -0.47 4.38
N ARG A 46 2.97 0.13 3.61
CA ARG A 46 3.55 1.45 3.92
C ARG A 46 3.19 2.44 2.82
N LYS A 47 2.82 3.65 3.21
CA LYS A 47 2.76 4.81 2.33
C LYS A 47 4.05 5.60 2.55
N GLU A 48 4.77 5.84 1.47
CA GLU A 48 6.09 6.46 1.49
C GLU A 48 6.11 7.63 0.52
N VAL A 49 6.75 8.74 0.91
CA VAL A 49 7.03 9.88 0.04
C VAL A 49 8.51 9.98 -0.27
N ARG A 50 8.86 10.50 -1.43
CA ARG A 50 10.26 10.77 -1.81
C ARG A 50 10.64 12.18 -1.37
N LEU A 51 11.69 12.28 -0.57
CA LEU A 51 12.28 13.55 -0.14
C LEU A 51 13.08 14.19 -1.27
N ILE A 52 13.41 15.49 -1.12
CA ILE A 52 14.30 16.21 -2.05
C ILE A 52 15.69 15.54 -2.10
N SER A 53 16.16 14.97 -0.98
CA SER A 53 17.39 14.17 -0.91
C SER A 53 17.34 12.88 -1.75
N GLY A 54 16.18 12.53 -2.31
CA GLY A 54 15.96 11.30 -3.08
C GLY A 54 15.58 10.09 -2.22
N GLU A 55 15.68 10.20 -0.89
CA GLU A 55 15.32 9.16 0.06
C GLU A 55 13.81 8.95 0.18
N TRP A 56 13.39 7.73 0.51
CA TRP A 56 11.99 7.41 0.77
C TRP A 56 11.69 7.46 2.26
N MET A 57 10.80 8.36 2.65
CA MET A 57 10.31 8.49 4.01
C MET A 57 8.94 7.83 4.14
N ARG A 58 8.80 6.93 5.12
CA ARG A 58 7.50 6.38 5.52
C ARG A 58 6.68 7.46 6.22
N VAL A 59 5.51 7.77 5.67
CA VAL A 59 4.56 8.74 6.26
C VAL A 59 3.39 8.06 6.97
N ARG A 60 3.00 6.87 6.53
CA ARG A 60 1.97 6.04 7.20
C ARG A 60 2.25 4.57 7.00
N SER A 61 1.76 3.74 7.92
CA SER A 61 1.79 2.29 7.78
C SER A 61 0.62 1.61 8.49
N GLY A 62 0.25 0.42 8.04
CA GLY A 62 -0.69 -0.44 8.74
C GLY A 62 -0.32 -1.89 8.57
N PHE A 63 -0.35 -2.67 9.67
CA PHE A 63 -0.18 -4.11 9.58
C PHE A 63 -1.38 -4.73 8.88
N TYR A 64 -1.16 -5.75 8.05
CA TYR A 64 -2.28 -6.35 7.31
C TYR A 64 -3.38 -6.92 8.20
N LYS A 65 -3.06 -7.31 9.45
CA LYS A 65 -4.04 -7.79 10.42
C LYS A 65 -5.02 -6.69 10.88
N ASP A 66 -4.65 -5.42 10.72
CA ASP A 66 -5.39 -4.24 11.20
C ASP A 66 -5.92 -3.40 10.02
N LEU A 67 -5.62 -3.78 8.77
CA LEU A 67 -6.05 -3.06 7.57
C LEU A 67 -7.41 -3.54 7.10
N VAL A 68 -8.24 -2.59 6.66
CA VAL A 68 -9.54 -2.85 6.03
C VAL A 68 -9.65 -1.99 4.78
N VAL A 69 -10.11 -2.58 3.67
CA VAL A 69 -10.58 -1.83 2.51
C VAL A 69 -12.09 -1.66 2.64
N THR A 70 -12.55 -0.42 2.79
CA THR A 70 -13.98 -0.11 2.95
C THR A 70 -14.70 -0.16 1.61
N GLU A 71 -16.03 -0.21 1.64
CA GLU A 71 -16.88 -0.22 0.44
C GLU A 71 -16.70 1.04 -0.41
N GLU A 72 -16.37 2.18 0.21
CA GLU A 72 -16.03 3.43 -0.47
C GLU A 72 -14.59 3.45 -1.03
N GLY A 73 -13.90 2.32 -1.04
CA GLY A 73 -12.54 2.21 -1.54
C GLY A 73 -11.52 2.96 -0.69
N LYS A 74 -11.72 3.08 0.62
CA LYS A 74 -10.73 3.68 1.54
C LYS A 74 -9.93 2.60 2.24
N ILE A 75 -8.66 2.89 2.51
CA ILE A 75 -7.78 2.02 3.31
C ILE A 75 -7.81 2.54 4.75
N GLN A 76 -8.49 1.82 5.64
CA GLN A 76 -8.48 2.07 7.07
C GLN A 76 -7.37 1.29 7.77
N GLY A 77 -6.96 1.75 8.96
CA GLY A 77 -5.90 1.12 9.76
C GLY A 77 -4.47 1.60 9.44
N MET A 78 -4.32 2.51 8.48
CA MET A 78 -3.04 3.19 8.26
C MET A 78 -2.84 4.35 9.23
N ARG A 79 -1.82 4.24 10.08
CA ARG A 79 -1.40 5.25 11.06
C ARG A 79 -0.10 5.90 10.63
#